data_AF-A0A437PR29-F1
#
_entry.id   AF-A0A437PR29-F1
#
_cell.length_a   1.000
_cell.length_b   1.000
_cell.length_c   1.000
_cell.angle_alpha   90.00
_cell.angle_beta   90.00
_cell.angle_gamma   90.00
#
_symmetry.space_group_name_H-M   'P 1'
#
loop_
_entity.id
_entity.type
_entity.pdbx_description
1 polymer ?
#
loop_
_entity_poly.entity_id
_entity_poly.type
_entity_poly.pdbx_seq_one_letter_code
_entity_poly.pdbx_strand_id
1 'polypeptide(L)'
;MNNNSLKPMIGITGGIGSGKSLICRIFSCLGIPVFNSDQVAKNLIEQDKQIKKQIIDLFGPDSYDQSGNYQSAFIRSKILQNDNFRLELNQIVHPAVRKKAMEFQANLPKSIPFALYESALLTKASKPEFIQKIISITCSNETRISRLIKRNLKPEEAMKLIELQDKNYQNSQETDFVIANDAHNKVVPQVLSLYKKLLPALLYLLITTFYLLPSQSIAQTKFMTFNIRLDTKDDGINQWPYRKEHCAELVKYHQVDILGMQEAFVHQIKDMEQQLPDYKWFGRGRDDGKEAGEFSPLMYNSKKIKLIDQATFWLSDSCEKVGFGWDAACRRVVTWGKFQELKTKKVFFVFNTHFDHLGKVARRESSKLVLKKIQEIGKNFPTILMGDFNATPDEEPIQLLVDSNNPNRVIDAEKISQNGHYGPYSSFNGFKAEQKDRHIDYIFVKNGPKVLQHSTHSETWNNLYPSDHFPVSSLIVLP
;
A
#
# COMPACT_ATOMS: atom_id res chain seq x y z
N MET A 1 8.38 8.11 45.45
CA MET A 1 7.91 8.31 44.06
C MET A 1 8.90 7.58 43.16
N ASN A 2 8.48 6.50 42.49
CA ASN A 2 9.38 5.66 41.71
C ASN A 2 9.88 6.41 40.46
N ASN A 3 11.20 6.51 40.30
CA ASN A 3 11.92 7.11 39.15
C ASN A 3 11.73 6.35 37.81
N ASN A 4 10.66 5.56 37.65
CA ASN A 4 10.47 4.62 36.53
C ASN A 4 9.39 5.02 35.50
N SER A 5 8.85 6.25 35.52
CA SER A 5 7.74 6.65 34.62
C SER A 5 8.15 7.45 33.37
N LEU A 6 9.39 7.97 33.30
CA LEU A 6 9.81 8.81 32.17
C LEU A 6 10.48 8.00 31.06
N LYS A 7 10.18 8.36 29.81
CA LYS A 7 10.71 7.70 28.62
C LYS A 7 12.23 7.92 28.51
N PRO A 8 13.00 6.91 28.09
CA PRO A 8 14.45 7.04 27.98
C PRO A 8 14.86 8.11 26.96
N MET A 9 15.82 8.96 27.35
CA MET A 9 16.49 9.91 26.45
C MET A 9 17.86 9.36 26.06
N ILE A 10 18.17 9.41 24.76
CA ILE A 10 19.42 8.91 24.20
C ILE A 10 20.19 10.08 23.60
N GLY A 11 21.39 10.33 24.10
CA GLY A 11 22.27 11.39 23.62
C GLY A 11 22.84 11.07 22.24
N ILE A 12 22.87 12.04 21.34
CA ILE A 12 23.63 11.99 20.09
C ILE A 12 24.72 13.06 20.16
N THR A 13 25.96 12.61 20.03
CA THR A 13 27.17 13.43 20.12
C THR A 13 28.07 13.23 18.91
N GLY A 14 29.05 14.10 18.75
CA GLY A 14 30.04 14.02 17.69
C GLY A 14 30.53 15.40 17.26
N GLY A 15 31.73 15.44 16.70
CA GLY A 15 32.37 16.68 16.29
C GLY A 15 31.58 17.48 15.25
N ILE A 16 31.92 18.76 15.11
CA ILE A 16 31.39 19.62 14.05
C ILE A 16 31.68 18.99 12.68
N GLY A 17 30.69 19.01 11.79
CA GLY A 17 30.79 18.36 10.47
C GLY A 17 30.62 16.83 10.46
N SER A 18 30.45 16.17 11.61
CA SER A 18 30.31 14.70 11.67
C SER A 18 28.97 14.17 11.12
N GLY A 19 27.94 15.02 11.06
CA GLY A 19 26.62 14.67 10.52
C GLY A 19 25.56 14.26 11.54
N LYS A 20 25.69 14.66 12.81
CA LYS A 20 24.65 14.47 13.85
C LYS A 20 23.22 14.77 13.37
N SER A 21 23.03 15.93 12.74
CA SER A 21 21.70 16.35 12.29
C SER A 21 21.15 15.48 11.15
N LEU A 22 22.00 14.85 10.34
CA LEU A 22 21.57 13.85 9.36
C LEU A 22 21.02 12.61 10.07
N ILE A 23 21.75 12.12 11.07
CA ILE A 23 21.34 10.94 11.84
C ILE A 23 20.04 11.21 12.61
N CYS A 24 19.93 12.40 13.22
CA CYS A 24 18.69 12.84 13.88
C CYS A 24 17.49 12.88 12.92
N ARG A 25 17.68 13.35 11.68
CA ARG A 25 16.64 13.33 10.64
C ARG A 25 16.21 11.90 10.29
N ILE A 26 17.16 10.97 10.14
CA ILE A 26 16.82 9.57 9.86
C ILE A 26 15.99 8.97 11.01
N PHE A 27 16.36 9.19 12.26
CA PHE A 27 15.56 8.76 13.41
C PHE A 27 14.20 9.45 13.49
N SER A 28 14.11 10.74 13.12
CA SER A 28 12.84 11.46 13.02
C SER A 28 11.90 10.83 12.00
N CYS A 29 12.41 10.38 10.85
CA CYS A 29 11.64 9.63 9.85
C CYS A 29 11.15 8.27 10.38
N LEU A 30 11.83 7.69 11.37
CA LEU A 30 11.40 6.48 12.09
C LEU A 30 10.42 6.78 13.24
N GLY A 31 9.95 8.03 13.35
CA GLY A 31 8.99 8.45 14.37
C GLY A 31 9.62 8.75 15.73
N ILE A 32 10.96 8.86 15.84
CA ILE A 32 11.63 9.19 17.10
C ILE A 32 11.79 10.71 17.24
N PRO A 33 11.20 11.33 18.28
CA PRO A 33 11.35 12.75 18.54
C PRO A 33 12.79 13.13 18.89
N VAL A 34 13.22 14.33 18.48
CA VAL A 34 14.57 14.85 18.70
C VAL A 34 14.50 16.17 19.45
N PHE A 35 15.19 16.25 20.58
CA PHE A 35 15.47 17.48 21.31
C PHE A 35 16.85 18.02 20.90
N ASN A 36 16.90 19.18 20.26
CA ASN A 36 18.14 19.82 19.85
C ASN A 36 18.59 20.84 20.91
N SER A 37 19.68 20.54 21.64
CA SER A 37 20.12 21.37 22.76
C SER A 37 20.56 22.77 22.34
N ASP A 38 21.23 22.87 21.19
CA ASP A 38 21.86 24.11 20.73
C ASP A 38 20.81 25.11 20.26
N GLN A 39 19.77 24.63 19.57
CA GLN A 39 18.63 25.46 19.16
C GLN A 39 17.83 25.95 20.36
N VAL A 40 17.61 25.09 21.35
CA VAL A 40 16.89 25.48 22.58
C VAL A 40 17.70 26.49 23.38
N ALA A 41 19.02 26.30 23.51
CA ALA A 41 19.90 27.26 24.17
C ALA A 41 19.86 28.63 23.49
N LYS A 42 19.92 28.66 22.15
CA LYS A 42 19.81 29.90 21.37
C LYS A 42 18.48 30.62 21.64
N ASN A 43 17.36 29.89 21.58
CA ASN A 43 16.04 30.46 21.84
C ASN A 43 15.93 31.03 23.25
N LEU A 44 16.49 30.33 24.25
CA LEU A 44 16.49 30.78 25.64
C LEU A 44 17.29 32.08 25.82
N ILE A 45 18.48 32.18 25.24
CA ILE A 45 19.30 33.41 25.27
C ILE A 45 18.55 34.58 24.60
N GLU A 46 17.85 34.32 23.50
CA GLU A 46 17.15 35.37 22.74
C GLU A 46 15.79 35.76 23.30
N GLN A 47 15.13 34.94 24.12
CA GLN A 47 13.72 35.15 24.48
C GLN A 47 13.46 35.12 25.99
N ASP A 48 14.26 34.42 26.78
CA ASP A 48 14.02 34.29 28.23
C ASP A 48 14.55 35.53 28.98
N LYS A 49 13.62 36.29 29.58
CA LYS A 49 13.92 37.55 30.27
C LYS A 49 14.91 37.37 31.42
N GLN A 50 14.85 36.24 32.13
CA GLN A 50 15.72 35.99 33.28
C GLN A 50 17.14 35.67 32.82
N ILE A 51 17.29 34.84 31.80
CA ILE A 51 18.59 34.52 31.20
C ILE A 51 19.22 35.76 30.58
N LYS A 52 18.44 36.58 29.86
CA LYS A 52 18.93 37.86 29.33
C LYS A 52 19.51 38.74 30.42
N LYS A 53 18.78 38.90 31.53
CA LYS A 53 19.24 39.70 32.66
C LYS A 53 20.56 39.16 33.23
N GLN A 54 20.66 37.85 33.48
CA GLN A 54 21.88 37.22 34.00
C GLN A 54 23.08 37.38 33.04
N ILE A 55 22.85 37.34 31.72
CA ILE A 55 23.90 37.57 30.72
C ILE A 55 24.34 39.04 30.71
N ILE A 56 23.40 39.99 30.82
CA ILE A 56 23.71 41.42 30.92
C ILE A 56 24.51 41.71 32.20
N ASP A 57 24.11 41.11 33.34
CA ASP A 57 24.81 41.26 34.60
C ASP A 57 26.25 40.73 34.53
N LEU A 58 26.49 39.68 33.73
CA LEU A 58 27.80 39.04 33.57
C LEU A 58 28.72 39.77 32.58
N PHE A 59 28.20 40.17 31.41
CA PHE A 59 29.00 40.67 30.28
C PHE A 59 28.79 42.16 29.98
N GLY A 60 27.84 42.81 30.66
CA GLY A 60 27.46 44.21 30.47
C GLY A 60 26.31 44.41 29.48
N PRO A 61 25.79 45.64 29.36
CA PRO A 61 24.64 45.98 28.52
C PRO A 61 24.86 45.71 27.03
N ASP A 62 26.11 45.80 26.55
CA ASP A 62 26.49 45.56 25.14
C ASP A 62 26.33 44.09 24.70
N SER A 63 25.96 43.20 25.63
CA SER A 63 25.59 41.81 25.34
C SER A 63 24.37 41.69 24.41
N TYR A 64 23.52 42.73 24.40
CA TYR A 64 22.36 42.84 23.53
C TYR A 64 22.36 44.21 22.86
N ASP A 65 21.91 44.28 21.61
CA ASP A 65 21.71 45.59 20.96
C ASP A 65 20.47 46.32 21.47
N GLN A 66 20.29 47.55 21.01
CA GLN A 66 19.12 48.39 21.33
C GLN A 66 17.78 47.76 20.89
N SER A 67 17.81 46.82 19.95
CA SER A 67 16.63 46.05 19.52
C SER A 67 16.41 44.78 20.34
N GLY A 68 17.28 44.49 21.32
CA GLY A 68 17.19 43.34 22.21
C GLY A 68 17.76 42.04 21.63
N ASN A 69 18.52 42.10 20.54
CA ASN A 69 19.14 40.94 19.90
C ASN A 69 20.50 40.61 20.53
N TYR A 70 20.78 39.31 20.66
CA TYR A 70 22.01 38.81 21.27
C TYR A 70 23.25 39.07 20.42
N GLN A 71 24.24 39.78 20.97
CA GLN A 71 25.47 40.15 20.28
C GLN A 71 26.53 39.06 20.38
N SER A 72 26.35 37.97 19.62
CA SER A 72 27.23 36.80 19.67
C SER A 72 28.72 37.09 19.40
N ALA A 73 29.05 38.10 18.58
CA ALA A 73 30.42 38.50 18.30
C ALA A 73 31.09 39.18 19.50
N PHE A 74 30.36 40.05 20.19
CA PHE A 74 30.82 40.71 21.41
C PHE A 74 31.10 39.69 22.51
N ILE A 75 30.17 38.78 22.78
CA ILE A 75 30.34 37.74 23.82
C ILE A 75 31.51 36.82 23.50
N ARG A 76 31.68 36.41 22.23
CA ARG A 76 32.87 35.63 21.80
C ARG A 76 34.16 36.38 22.11
N SER A 77 34.22 37.69 21.87
CA SER A 77 35.41 38.50 22.17
C SER A 77 35.75 38.53 23.67
N LYS A 78 34.74 38.62 24.54
CA LYS A 78 34.91 38.60 26.00
C LYS A 78 35.36 37.24 26.52
N ILE A 79 34.77 36.16 26.00
CA ILE A 79 35.16 34.79 26.34
C ILE A 79 36.63 34.52 25.94
N LEU A 80 37.06 35.01 24.78
CA LEU A 80 38.46 34.86 24.33
C LEU A 80 39.47 35.61 25.21
N GLN A 81 39.04 36.61 25.97
CA GLN A 81 39.89 37.37 26.90
C GLN A 81 39.97 36.73 28.29
N ASN A 82 38.98 35.92 28.68
CA ASN A 82 38.94 35.22 29.96
C ASN A 82 38.11 33.94 29.87
N ASP A 83 38.78 32.80 29.94
CA ASP A 83 38.14 31.48 29.82
C ASP A 83 37.10 31.19 30.92
N ASN A 84 37.16 31.88 32.07
CA ASN A 84 36.16 31.73 33.14
C ASN A 84 34.75 32.17 32.71
N PHE A 85 34.65 33.18 31.84
CA PHE A 85 33.36 33.67 31.36
C PHE A 85 32.58 32.62 30.57
N ARG A 86 33.27 31.69 29.90
CA ARG A 86 32.64 30.56 29.23
C ARG A 86 31.95 29.64 30.23
N LEU A 87 32.60 29.36 31.36
CA LEU A 87 32.08 28.49 32.40
C LEU A 87 30.86 29.13 33.09
N GLU A 88 30.93 30.43 33.37
CA GLU A 88 29.83 31.19 33.99
C GLU A 88 28.61 31.29 33.06
N LEU A 89 28.83 31.59 31.76
CA LEU A 89 27.74 31.58 30.77
C LEU A 89 27.08 30.20 30.67
N ASN A 90 27.89 29.14 30.69
CA ASN A 90 27.40 27.76 30.69
C ASN A 90 26.56 27.45 31.94
N GLN A 91 26.96 27.96 33.12
CA GLN A 91 26.19 27.80 34.36
C GLN A 91 24.83 28.52 34.33
N ILE A 92 24.72 29.63 33.59
CA ILE A 92 23.46 30.32 33.37
C ILE A 92 22.53 29.51 32.43
N VAL A 93 23.06 29.07 31.29
CA VAL A 93 22.23 28.53 30.20
C VAL A 93 21.90 27.04 30.37
N HIS A 94 22.86 26.20 30.80
CA HIS A 94 22.64 24.75 30.85
C HIS A 94 21.51 24.29 31.79
N PRO A 95 21.32 24.86 33.00
CA PRO A 95 20.20 24.49 33.85
C PRO A 95 18.84 24.71 33.19
N ALA A 96 18.66 25.82 32.47
CA ALA A 96 17.43 26.12 31.74
C ALA A 96 17.19 25.16 30.57
N VAL A 97 18.24 24.84 29.80
CA VAL A 97 18.16 23.83 28.72
C VAL A 97 17.79 22.45 29.28
N ARG A 98 18.37 22.04 30.41
CA ARG A 98 18.04 20.78 31.09
C ARG A 98 16.58 20.75 31.54
N LYS A 99 16.07 21.86 32.09
CA LYS A 99 14.66 21.99 32.46
C LYS A 99 13.76 21.78 31.25
N LYS A 100 14.06 22.43 30.12
CA LYS A 100 13.32 22.25 28.86
C LYS A 100 13.40 20.82 28.32
N ALA A 101 14.53 20.15 28.47
CA ALA A 101 14.68 18.75 28.08
C ALA A 101 13.82 17.81 28.93
N MET A 102 13.72 18.07 30.25
CA MET A 102 12.84 17.30 31.13
C MET A 102 11.36 17.56 30.83
N GLU A 103 10.97 18.81 30.57
CA GLU A 103 9.62 19.16 30.10
C GLU A 103 9.29 18.44 28.77
N PHE A 104 10.23 18.40 27.83
CA PHE A 104 10.07 17.67 26.57
C PHE A 104 9.88 16.17 26.82
N GLN A 105 10.73 15.56 27.66
CA GLN A 105 10.68 14.15 28.00
C GLN A 105 9.35 13.76 28.67
N ALA A 106 8.84 14.60 29.58
CA ALA A 106 7.59 14.38 30.28
C ALA A 106 6.36 14.42 29.36
N ASN A 107 6.43 15.19 28.27
CA ASN A 107 5.34 15.35 27.30
C ASN A 107 5.40 14.35 26.12
N LEU A 108 6.34 13.39 26.13
CA LEU A 108 6.44 12.40 25.06
C LEU A 108 5.21 11.46 25.04
N PRO A 109 4.64 11.16 23.86
CA PRO A 109 3.54 10.21 23.75
C PRO A 109 3.91 8.83 24.31
N LYS A 110 2.93 8.13 24.89
CA LYS A 110 3.14 6.77 25.45
C LYS A 110 3.63 5.77 24.40
N SER A 111 3.30 5.96 23.13
CA SER A 111 3.71 5.13 21.99
C SER A 111 5.18 5.28 21.62
N ILE A 112 5.85 6.36 22.03
CA ILE A 112 7.25 6.60 21.72
C ILE A 112 8.14 5.75 22.64
N PRO A 113 9.09 4.96 22.08
CA PRO A 113 9.94 4.08 22.88
C PRO A 113 11.07 4.85 23.58
N PHE A 114 11.62 5.87 22.94
CA PHE A 114 12.68 6.74 23.43
C PHE A 114 12.70 8.05 22.63
N ALA A 115 13.43 9.05 23.08
CA ALA A 115 13.71 10.25 22.29
C ALA A 115 15.20 10.58 22.26
N LEU A 116 15.61 11.38 21.28
CA LEU A 116 17.00 11.76 21.09
C LEU A 116 17.31 13.12 21.72
N TYR A 117 18.49 13.25 22.29
CA TYR A 117 19.07 14.50 22.77
C TYR A 117 20.30 14.83 21.93
N GLU A 118 20.15 15.68 20.91
CA GLU A 118 21.25 16.12 20.05
C GLU A 118 22.04 17.23 20.75
N SER A 119 23.34 16.98 20.98
CA SER A 119 24.26 17.97 21.55
C SER A 119 25.68 17.79 21.02
N ALA A 120 26.43 18.88 20.84
CA ALA A 120 27.75 18.82 20.22
C ALA A 120 28.85 18.20 21.11
N LEU A 121 28.71 18.23 22.44
CA LEU A 121 29.78 17.90 23.39
C LEU A 121 29.26 17.08 24.57
N LEU A 122 28.59 15.98 24.27
CA LEU A 122 28.11 15.05 25.30
C LEU A 122 29.10 13.89 25.49
N THR A 123 29.52 13.66 26.73
CA THR A 123 30.40 12.53 27.13
C THR A 123 29.76 11.76 28.28
N LYS A 124 30.21 10.53 28.57
CA LYS A 124 29.69 9.79 29.74
C LYS A 124 29.94 10.51 31.07
N ALA A 125 31.06 11.23 31.18
CA ALA A 125 31.40 11.98 32.38
C ALA A 125 30.58 13.27 32.55
N SER A 126 30.14 13.89 31.44
CA SER A 126 29.40 15.17 31.46
C SER A 126 27.92 15.05 31.14
N LYS A 127 27.40 13.84 30.90
CA LYS A 127 26.00 13.65 30.52
C LYS A 127 25.05 13.99 31.67
N PRO A 128 23.94 14.71 31.41
CA PRO A 128 22.85 14.81 32.36
C PRO A 128 22.33 13.42 32.75
N GLU A 129 21.89 13.26 34.00
CA GLU A 129 21.40 11.97 34.54
C GLU A 129 20.24 11.38 33.74
N PHE A 130 19.37 12.23 33.18
CA PHE A 130 18.23 11.78 32.37
C PHE A 130 18.63 11.14 31.03
N ILE A 131 19.89 11.31 30.58
CA ILE A 131 20.40 10.65 29.38
C ILE A 131 20.95 9.28 29.75
N GLN A 132 20.33 8.23 29.23
CA GLN A 132 20.67 6.85 29.58
C GLN A 132 21.82 6.29 28.77
N LYS A 133 21.84 6.58 27.46
CA LYS A 133 22.85 6.08 26.51
C LYS A 133 23.32 7.18 25.59
N ILE A 134 24.52 7.04 25.03
CA ILE A 134 25.14 7.98 24.10
C ILE A 134 25.51 7.29 22.79
N ILE A 135 25.11 7.90 21.68
CA ILE A 135 25.50 7.54 20.31
C ILE A 135 26.53 8.57 19.82
N SER A 136 27.74 8.12 19.51
CA SER A 136 28.79 8.92 18.91
C SER A 136 28.73 8.84 17.38
N ILE A 137 28.72 9.99 16.72
CA ILE A 137 28.83 10.07 15.26
C ILE A 137 30.28 10.38 14.90
N THR A 138 30.95 9.40 14.28
CA THR A 138 32.36 9.50 13.88
C THR A 138 32.48 9.74 12.38
N CYS A 139 33.53 10.46 11.99
CA CYS A 139 33.79 10.86 10.62
C CYS A 139 35.26 11.28 10.50
N SER A 140 35.92 11.02 9.36
CA SER A 140 37.30 11.45 9.15
C SER A 140 37.42 12.98 9.17
N ASN A 141 38.55 13.50 9.64
CA ASN A 141 38.80 14.94 9.68
C ASN A 141 38.73 15.57 8.27
N GLU A 142 39.23 14.87 7.25
CA GLU A 142 39.09 15.28 5.84
C GLU A 142 37.64 15.48 5.42
N THR A 143 36.75 14.54 5.79
CA THR A 143 35.33 14.62 5.47
C THR A 143 34.64 15.74 6.26
N ARG A 144 35.02 15.95 7.53
CA ARG A 144 34.51 17.06 8.35
C ARG A 144 34.92 18.40 7.75
N ILE A 145 36.19 18.56 7.36
CA ILE A 145 36.72 19.76 6.72
C ILE A 145 35.98 20.04 5.40
N SER A 146 35.83 19.04 4.53
CA SER A 146 35.14 19.24 3.24
C SER A 146 33.67 19.68 3.43
N ARG A 147 32.97 19.14 4.42
CA ARG A 147 31.59 19.52 4.77
C ARG A 147 31.50 20.94 5.34
N LEU A 148 32.52 21.38 6.09
CA LEU A 148 32.58 22.75 6.62
C LEU A 148 32.92 23.78 5.54
N ILE A 149 33.82 23.44 4.63
CA ILE A 149 34.12 24.27 3.45
C ILE A 149 32.86 24.45 2.59
N LYS A 150 32.10 23.37 2.36
CA LYS A 150 30.79 23.44 1.68
C LYS A 150 29.74 24.31 2.40
N ARG A 151 29.99 24.68 3.66
CA ARG A 151 29.17 25.61 4.46
C ARG A 151 29.80 27.01 4.55
N ASN A 152 30.71 27.34 3.62
CA ASN A 152 31.38 28.63 3.47
C ASN A 152 32.40 28.98 4.58
N LEU A 153 32.99 27.99 5.26
CA LEU A 153 34.11 28.24 6.16
C LEU A 153 35.44 28.17 5.40
N LYS A 154 36.41 29.02 5.77
CA LYS A 154 37.78 28.90 5.25
C LYS A 154 38.45 27.63 5.81
N PRO A 155 39.33 26.95 5.05
CA PRO A 155 40.00 25.73 5.50
C PRO A 155 40.71 25.86 6.85
N GLU A 156 41.43 26.96 7.07
CA GLU A 156 42.16 27.25 8.32
C GLU A 156 41.23 27.43 9.53
N GLU A 157 40.07 28.04 9.33
CA GLU A 157 39.04 28.22 10.37
C GLU A 157 38.37 26.89 10.71
N ALA A 158 38.07 26.08 9.68
CA ALA A 158 37.49 24.74 9.86
C ALA A 158 38.44 23.82 10.64
N MET A 159 39.74 23.85 10.34
CA MET A 159 40.76 23.09 11.07
C MET A 159 40.84 23.52 12.54
N LYS A 160 40.90 24.84 12.82
CA LYS A 160 40.92 25.37 14.19
C LYS A 160 39.67 24.96 14.99
N LEU A 161 38.49 25.01 14.38
CA LEU A 161 37.24 24.60 15.03
C LEU A 161 37.20 23.10 15.33
N ILE A 162 37.69 22.27 14.42
CA ILE A 162 37.82 20.83 14.62
C ILE A 162 38.81 20.55 15.74
N GLU A 163 40.00 21.17 15.72
CA GLU A 163 41.03 20.97 16.73
C GLU A 163 40.56 21.41 18.14
N LEU A 164 39.87 22.55 18.24
CA LEU A 164 39.28 23.02 19.49
C LEU A 164 38.22 22.07 20.03
N GLN A 165 37.36 21.48 19.17
CA GLN A 165 36.38 20.50 19.63
C GLN A 165 37.03 19.16 19.97
N ASP A 166 38.01 18.72 19.17
CA ASP A 166 38.67 17.43 19.35
C ASP A 166 39.58 17.43 20.58
N LYS A 167 40.27 18.55 20.91
CA LYS A 167 40.97 18.73 22.19
C LYS A 167 40.03 18.62 23.39
N ASN A 168 38.82 19.16 23.27
CA ASN A 168 37.77 19.01 24.29
C ASN A 168 37.13 17.60 24.30
N TYR A 169 37.35 16.80 23.26
CA TYR A 169 36.82 15.45 23.07
C TYR A 169 37.84 14.34 23.42
N GLN A 170 39.14 14.66 23.49
CA GLN A 170 40.23 13.70 23.67
C GLN A 170 40.19 12.89 24.99
N ASN A 171 39.28 13.22 25.92
CA ASN A 171 39.10 12.50 27.19
C ASN A 171 37.80 11.69 27.32
N SER A 172 37.13 11.27 26.23
CA SER A 172 36.00 10.34 26.36
C SER A 172 35.79 9.42 25.16
N GLN A 173 36.52 8.30 25.12
CA GLN A 173 36.26 7.22 24.16
C GLN A 173 35.05 6.34 24.54
N GLU A 174 34.46 6.54 25.72
CA GLU A 174 33.36 5.69 26.14
C GLU A 174 32.00 6.25 25.72
N THR A 175 31.50 5.82 24.56
CA THR A 175 30.09 5.94 24.18
C THR A 175 29.46 4.56 24.02
N ASP A 176 28.15 4.45 24.21
CA ASP A 176 27.46 3.15 24.17
C ASP A 176 27.32 2.62 22.74
N PHE A 177 27.23 3.52 21.75
CA PHE A 177 27.14 3.17 20.34
C PHE A 177 27.93 4.13 19.47
N VAL A 178 28.39 3.63 18.32
CA VAL A 178 29.11 4.42 17.31
C VAL A 178 28.40 4.26 15.97
N ILE A 179 28.19 5.37 15.27
CA ILE A 179 27.76 5.40 13.86
C ILE A 179 28.86 6.08 13.05
N ALA A 180 29.44 5.34 12.11
CA ALA A 180 30.42 5.86 11.18
C ALA A 180 29.72 6.53 9.99
N ASN A 181 29.99 7.82 9.80
CA ASN A 181 29.46 8.64 8.70
C ASN A 181 30.59 9.15 7.80
N ASP A 182 31.34 8.20 7.25
CA ASP A 182 32.38 8.40 6.24
C ASP A 182 31.88 8.00 4.83
N ALA A 183 32.73 8.12 3.82
CA ALA A 183 32.39 7.84 2.42
C ALA A 183 32.11 6.36 2.13
N HIS A 184 32.61 5.43 2.96
CA HIS A 184 32.55 3.99 2.71
C HIS A 184 31.42 3.31 3.49
N ASN A 185 30.97 3.91 4.58
CA ASN A 185 29.94 3.36 5.46
C ASN A 185 28.55 3.94 5.18
N LYS A 186 27.60 3.07 4.80
CA LYS A 186 26.20 3.47 4.65
C LYS A 186 25.60 3.72 6.05
N VAL A 187 25.12 4.94 6.29
CA VAL A 187 24.57 5.36 7.59
C VAL A 187 23.19 4.76 7.89
N VAL A 188 22.34 4.56 6.88
CA VAL A 188 20.97 4.06 7.07
C VAL A 188 20.93 2.66 7.69
N PRO A 189 21.68 1.65 7.20
CA PRO A 189 21.72 0.33 7.83
C PRO A 189 22.18 0.35 9.29
N GLN A 190 23.17 1.19 9.62
CA GLN A 190 23.66 1.35 10.98
C GLN A 190 22.58 1.93 11.90
N VAL A 191 21.87 2.98 11.44
CA VAL A 191 20.75 3.58 12.18
C VAL A 191 19.62 2.58 12.39
N LEU A 192 19.24 1.80 11.38
CA LEU A 192 18.19 0.78 11.51
C LEU A 192 18.57 -0.36 12.48
N SER A 193 19.82 -0.81 12.42
CA SER A 193 20.35 -1.81 13.35
C SER A 193 20.32 -1.29 14.79
N LEU A 194 20.77 -0.06 14.99
CA LEU A 194 20.77 0.57 16.31
C LEU A 194 19.36 0.84 16.82
N TYR A 195 18.46 1.33 15.95
CA TYR A 195 17.05 1.52 16.26
C TYR A 195 16.44 0.24 16.83
N LYS A 196 16.66 -0.91 16.18
CA LYS A 196 16.20 -2.22 16.68
C LYS A 196 16.76 -2.57 18.06
N LYS A 197 18.05 -2.33 18.30
CA LYS A 197 18.71 -2.58 19.61
C LYS A 197 18.21 -1.68 20.73
N LEU A 198 17.70 -0.49 20.40
CA LEU A 198 17.21 0.50 21.36
C LEU A 198 15.73 0.32 21.71
N LEU A 199 14.99 -0.51 20.97
CA LEU A 199 13.61 -0.85 21.32
C LEU A 199 13.58 -1.78 22.54
N PRO A 200 12.68 -1.56 23.51
CA PRO A 200 12.54 -2.45 24.66
C PRO A 200 12.12 -3.86 24.22
N ALA A 201 12.64 -4.89 24.89
CA ALA A 201 12.39 -6.31 24.56
C ALA A 201 10.90 -6.68 24.52
N LEU A 202 10.06 -6.00 25.32
CA LEU A 202 8.60 -6.16 25.32
C LEU A 202 7.94 -5.72 24.00
N LEU A 203 8.51 -4.72 23.32
CA LEU A 203 8.05 -4.26 22.00
C LEU A 203 8.47 -5.25 20.91
N TYR A 204 9.63 -5.89 21.07
CA TYR A 204 10.08 -6.98 20.22
C TYR A 204 9.15 -8.20 20.36
N LEU A 205 8.71 -8.53 21.58
CA LEU A 205 7.77 -9.63 21.84
C LEU A 205 6.36 -9.34 21.29
N LEU A 206 5.89 -8.09 21.35
CA LEU A 206 4.62 -7.67 20.73
C LEU A 206 4.68 -7.68 19.20
N ILE A 207 5.83 -7.33 18.61
CA ILE A 207 6.04 -7.43 17.16
C ILE A 207 6.09 -8.90 16.73
N THR A 208 6.78 -9.79 17.47
CA THR A 208 6.89 -11.22 17.12
C THR A 208 5.63 -12.02 17.43
N THR A 209 4.85 -11.67 18.46
CA THR A 209 3.55 -12.32 18.73
C THR A 209 2.47 -11.92 17.72
N PHE A 210 2.55 -10.73 17.12
CA PHE A 210 1.71 -10.35 15.97
C PHE A 210 1.98 -11.21 14.71
N TYR A 211 3.19 -11.76 14.57
CA TYR A 211 3.51 -12.73 13.51
C TYR A 211 3.11 -14.18 13.85
N LEU A 212 2.78 -14.48 15.11
CA LEU A 212 2.46 -15.83 15.59
C LEU A 212 0.97 -16.06 15.86
N LEU A 213 0.14 -15.02 15.89
CA LEU A 213 -1.27 -15.22 15.62
C LEU A 213 -1.38 -15.68 14.16
N PRO A 214 -1.96 -16.85 13.85
CA PRO A 214 -2.38 -17.08 12.48
C PRO A 214 -3.35 -15.95 12.18
N SER A 215 -2.93 -14.97 11.38
CA SER A 215 -3.92 -14.22 10.62
C SER A 215 -4.76 -15.30 9.98
N GLN A 216 -6.06 -15.38 10.31
CA GLN A 216 -6.98 -16.04 9.41
C GLN A 216 -6.79 -15.27 8.13
N SER A 217 -5.96 -15.81 7.23
CA SER A 217 -5.72 -15.16 5.97
C SER A 217 -7.09 -15.19 5.33
N ILE A 218 -7.72 -14.04 5.25
CA ILE A 218 -8.96 -13.91 4.53
C ILE A 218 -8.56 -14.14 3.08
N ALA A 219 -8.76 -15.37 2.59
CA ALA A 219 -8.43 -15.68 1.21
C ALA A 219 -9.33 -14.82 0.33
N GLN A 220 -8.69 -14.11 -0.58
CA GLN A 220 -9.35 -13.29 -1.58
C GLN A 220 -9.29 -14.07 -2.88
N THR A 221 -10.42 -14.13 -3.57
CA THR A 221 -10.53 -14.77 -4.87
C THR A 221 -10.82 -13.69 -5.91
N LYS A 222 -9.99 -13.61 -6.95
CA LYS A 222 -10.17 -12.68 -8.06
C LYS A 222 -11.02 -13.34 -9.14
N PHE A 223 -12.21 -12.79 -9.37
CA PHE A 223 -13.12 -13.20 -10.44
C PHE A 223 -12.99 -12.23 -11.61
N MET A 224 -13.10 -12.73 -12.83
CA MET A 224 -13.13 -11.92 -14.05
C MET A 224 -14.17 -12.46 -15.03
N THR A 225 -14.97 -11.58 -15.61
CA THR A 225 -15.74 -11.86 -16.83
C THR A 225 -15.08 -11.14 -18.00
N PHE A 226 -14.93 -11.85 -19.11
CA PHE A 226 -14.24 -11.34 -20.27
C PHE A 226 -14.82 -11.93 -21.56
N ASN A 227 -15.62 -11.13 -22.28
CA ASN A 227 -15.98 -11.47 -23.64
C ASN A 227 -14.71 -11.33 -24.48
N ILE A 228 -14.19 -12.46 -24.99
CA ILE A 228 -12.88 -12.49 -25.67
C ILE A 228 -12.99 -12.24 -27.17
N ARG A 229 -14.21 -11.97 -27.66
CA ARG A 229 -14.59 -11.82 -29.06
C ARG A 229 -14.35 -13.07 -29.88
N LEU A 230 -15.37 -13.53 -30.59
CA LEU A 230 -15.27 -14.69 -31.47
C LEU A 230 -14.18 -14.51 -32.54
N ASP A 231 -13.61 -15.63 -32.99
CA ASP A 231 -12.65 -15.61 -34.09
C ASP A 231 -13.38 -15.47 -35.45
N THR A 232 -13.24 -14.30 -36.08
CA THR A 232 -13.78 -14.02 -37.42
C THR A 232 -12.81 -13.19 -38.25
N LYS A 233 -12.75 -13.48 -39.56
CA LYS A 233 -11.92 -12.73 -40.52
C LYS A 233 -12.33 -11.27 -40.64
N ASP A 234 -13.59 -10.95 -40.35
CA ASP A 234 -14.13 -9.59 -40.47
C ASP A 234 -13.49 -8.60 -39.47
N ASP A 235 -12.87 -9.09 -38.40
CA ASP A 235 -12.20 -8.27 -37.40
C ASP A 235 -10.84 -7.72 -37.88
N GLY A 236 -10.34 -8.14 -39.06
CA GLY A 236 -9.15 -7.57 -39.69
C GLY A 236 -7.91 -7.66 -38.80
N ILE A 237 -7.33 -6.52 -38.41
CA ILE A 237 -6.16 -6.48 -37.51
C ILE A 237 -6.48 -6.95 -36.08
N ASN A 238 -7.77 -7.03 -35.73
CA ASN A 238 -8.25 -7.50 -34.44
C ASN A 238 -8.70 -8.97 -34.50
N GLN A 239 -8.25 -9.76 -35.48
CA GLN A 239 -8.50 -11.20 -35.50
C GLN A 239 -7.85 -11.93 -34.31
N TRP A 240 -8.44 -13.05 -33.90
CA TRP A 240 -7.98 -13.83 -32.74
C TRP A 240 -6.48 -14.19 -32.74
N PRO A 241 -5.85 -14.61 -33.85
CA PRO A 241 -4.43 -14.94 -33.87
C PRO A 241 -3.51 -13.79 -33.40
N TYR A 242 -3.95 -12.55 -33.52
CA TYR A 242 -3.21 -11.36 -33.09
C TYR A 242 -3.53 -10.91 -31.66
N ARG A 243 -4.58 -11.46 -31.04
CA ARG A 243 -5.03 -11.05 -29.70
C ARG A 243 -4.85 -12.12 -28.62
N LYS A 244 -4.76 -13.39 -29.00
CA LYS A 244 -4.74 -14.54 -28.07
C LYS A 244 -3.69 -14.42 -26.96
N GLU A 245 -2.50 -13.91 -27.27
CA GLU A 245 -1.43 -13.71 -26.30
C GLU A 245 -1.78 -12.60 -25.32
N HIS A 246 -2.26 -11.45 -25.81
CA HIS A 246 -2.67 -10.31 -25.00
C HIS A 246 -3.84 -10.63 -24.07
N CYS A 247 -4.83 -11.41 -24.53
CA CYS A 247 -5.91 -11.92 -23.68
C CYS A 247 -5.36 -12.72 -22.50
N ALA A 248 -4.43 -13.65 -22.75
CA ALA A 248 -3.84 -14.48 -21.71
C ALA A 248 -2.88 -13.69 -20.79
N GLU A 249 -2.13 -12.72 -21.33
CA GLU A 249 -1.28 -11.79 -20.57
C GLU A 249 -2.10 -10.98 -19.57
N LEU A 250 -3.25 -10.46 -19.98
CA LEU A 250 -4.15 -9.72 -19.10
C LEU A 250 -4.62 -10.60 -17.93
N VAL A 251 -5.07 -11.83 -18.21
CA VAL A 251 -5.51 -12.78 -17.17
C VAL A 251 -4.37 -13.12 -16.20
N LYS A 252 -3.14 -13.31 -16.72
CA LYS A 252 -1.93 -13.57 -15.91
C LYS A 252 -1.56 -12.37 -15.04
N TYR A 253 -1.50 -11.18 -15.63
CA TYR A 253 -1.10 -9.95 -14.95
C TYR A 253 -2.03 -9.62 -13.78
N HIS A 254 -3.34 -9.75 -13.99
CA HIS A 254 -4.36 -9.51 -12.98
C HIS A 254 -4.55 -10.67 -11.99
N GLN A 255 -3.76 -11.75 -12.12
CA GLN A 255 -3.75 -12.92 -11.22
C GLN A 255 -5.15 -13.49 -10.98
N VAL A 256 -5.93 -13.63 -12.05
CA VAL A 256 -7.32 -14.10 -11.99
C VAL A 256 -7.38 -15.52 -11.42
N ASP A 257 -8.30 -15.77 -10.50
CA ASP A 257 -8.49 -17.11 -9.95
C ASP A 257 -9.57 -17.89 -10.69
N ILE A 258 -10.65 -17.21 -11.11
CA ILE A 258 -11.72 -17.75 -11.94
C ILE A 258 -12.10 -16.74 -13.02
N LEU A 259 -12.07 -17.20 -14.26
CA LEU A 259 -12.37 -16.48 -15.49
C LEU A 259 -13.63 -17.06 -16.14
N GLY A 260 -14.63 -16.22 -16.38
CA GLY A 260 -15.75 -16.51 -17.28
C GLY A 260 -15.48 -15.87 -18.62
N MET A 261 -15.52 -16.64 -19.70
CA MET A 261 -15.38 -16.10 -21.06
C MET A 261 -16.71 -16.12 -21.80
N GLN A 262 -16.86 -15.25 -22.80
CA GLN A 262 -17.98 -15.26 -23.75
C GLN A 262 -17.42 -15.19 -25.17
N GLU A 263 -18.25 -15.58 -26.14
CA GLU A 263 -17.90 -15.67 -27.58
C GLU A 263 -16.75 -16.61 -27.94
N ALA A 264 -16.28 -17.41 -26.98
CA ALA A 264 -15.12 -18.27 -27.19
C ALA A 264 -15.49 -19.53 -27.99
N PHE A 265 -14.90 -19.71 -29.17
CA PHE A 265 -14.88 -21.03 -29.81
C PHE A 265 -13.89 -21.97 -29.12
N VAL A 266 -14.09 -23.28 -29.28
CA VAL A 266 -13.26 -24.31 -28.61
C VAL A 266 -11.76 -24.15 -28.89
N HIS A 267 -11.36 -23.72 -30.09
CA HIS A 267 -9.95 -23.48 -30.41
C HIS A 267 -9.37 -22.26 -29.68
N GLN A 268 -10.15 -21.19 -29.52
CA GLN A 268 -9.74 -20.01 -28.73
C GLN A 268 -9.55 -20.38 -27.26
N ILE A 269 -10.41 -21.25 -26.71
CA ILE A 269 -10.27 -21.74 -25.34
C ILE A 269 -9.00 -22.59 -25.19
N LYS A 270 -8.71 -23.47 -26.16
CA LYS A 270 -7.48 -24.28 -26.18
C LYS A 270 -6.22 -23.41 -26.29
N ASP A 271 -6.26 -22.32 -27.06
CA ASP A 271 -5.17 -21.35 -27.12
C ASP A 271 -4.95 -20.67 -25.75
N MET A 272 -6.02 -20.28 -25.06
CA MET A 272 -5.95 -19.73 -23.70
C MET A 272 -5.37 -20.74 -22.70
N GLU A 273 -5.79 -22.00 -22.76
CA GLU A 273 -5.29 -23.09 -21.91
C GLU A 273 -3.78 -23.31 -22.09
N GLN A 274 -3.29 -23.29 -23.33
CA GLN A 274 -1.85 -23.39 -23.61
C GLN A 274 -1.04 -22.25 -22.97
N GLN A 275 -1.61 -21.04 -22.94
CA GLN A 275 -0.98 -19.86 -22.37
C GLN A 275 -1.11 -19.77 -20.84
N LEU A 276 -2.00 -20.57 -20.25
CA LEU A 276 -2.39 -20.55 -18.83
C LEU A 276 -2.22 -21.96 -18.20
N PRO A 277 -0.99 -22.48 -18.07
CA PRO A 277 -0.75 -23.89 -17.73
C PRO A 277 -1.24 -24.33 -16.34
N ASP A 278 -1.47 -23.37 -15.43
CA ASP A 278 -2.00 -23.65 -14.09
C ASP A 278 -3.53 -23.71 -14.05
N TYR A 279 -4.19 -23.39 -15.15
CA TYR A 279 -5.64 -23.28 -15.25
C TYR A 279 -6.24 -24.53 -15.86
N LYS A 280 -7.48 -24.81 -15.46
CA LYS A 280 -8.33 -25.82 -16.08
C LYS A 280 -9.63 -25.16 -16.50
N TRP A 281 -10.31 -25.70 -17.50
CA TRP A 281 -11.56 -25.14 -17.98
C TRP A 281 -12.62 -26.21 -18.22
N PHE A 282 -13.88 -25.76 -18.28
CA PHE A 282 -15.02 -26.57 -18.68
C PHE A 282 -16.14 -25.71 -19.27
N GLY A 283 -17.02 -26.36 -20.02
CA GLY A 283 -18.17 -25.76 -20.68
C GLY A 283 -18.57 -26.62 -21.87
N ARG A 284 -19.72 -26.32 -22.47
CA ARG A 284 -20.22 -26.99 -23.68
C ARG A 284 -20.54 -25.95 -24.75
N GLY A 285 -20.26 -26.30 -26.00
CA GLY A 285 -20.62 -25.50 -27.17
C GLY A 285 -22.14 -25.35 -27.27
N ARG A 286 -22.61 -24.13 -27.53
CA ARG A 286 -24.05 -23.80 -27.47
C ARG A 286 -24.89 -24.42 -28.58
N ASP A 287 -24.27 -24.92 -29.67
CA ASP A 287 -25.00 -25.38 -30.85
C ASP A 287 -25.29 -26.89 -30.85
N ASP A 288 -24.49 -27.69 -30.15
CA ASP A 288 -24.65 -29.16 -30.08
C ASP A 288 -24.49 -29.75 -28.67
N GLY A 289 -24.14 -28.92 -27.68
CA GLY A 289 -23.85 -29.37 -26.31
C GLY A 289 -22.53 -30.13 -26.17
N LYS A 290 -21.64 -30.02 -27.16
CA LYS A 290 -20.31 -30.62 -27.20
C LYS A 290 -19.29 -29.53 -27.56
N GLU A 291 -18.85 -29.46 -28.81
CA GLU A 291 -17.81 -28.55 -29.28
C GLU A 291 -18.28 -27.52 -30.32
N ALA A 292 -19.52 -27.62 -30.83
CA ALA A 292 -20.02 -26.71 -31.84
C ALA A 292 -20.56 -25.40 -31.26
N GLY A 293 -20.22 -24.30 -31.92
CA GLY A 293 -20.64 -22.96 -31.55
C GLY A 293 -19.77 -22.32 -30.48
N GLU A 294 -20.13 -21.09 -30.13
CA GLU A 294 -19.49 -20.36 -29.03
C GLU A 294 -19.82 -21.03 -27.68
N PHE A 295 -18.94 -20.81 -26.71
CA PHE A 295 -19.07 -21.25 -25.34
C PHE A 295 -19.27 -20.06 -24.41
N SER A 296 -19.81 -20.35 -23.22
CA SER A 296 -19.63 -19.51 -22.03
C SER A 296 -18.84 -20.31 -20.98
N PRO A 297 -17.54 -20.59 -21.19
CA PRO A 297 -16.80 -21.52 -20.35
C PRO A 297 -16.41 -20.85 -19.02
N LEU A 298 -16.07 -21.69 -18.04
CA LEU A 298 -15.37 -21.27 -16.83
C LEU A 298 -13.96 -21.84 -16.85
N MET A 299 -12.97 -20.99 -16.66
CA MET A 299 -11.56 -21.36 -16.52
C MET A 299 -11.08 -20.94 -15.12
N TYR A 300 -10.34 -21.80 -14.41
CA TYR A 300 -9.97 -21.57 -13.01
C TYR A 300 -8.55 -22.01 -12.71
N ASN A 301 -7.87 -21.27 -11.83
CA ASN A 301 -6.53 -21.59 -11.37
C ASN A 301 -6.56 -22.80 -10.42
N SER A 302 -6.13 -23.95 -10.93
CA SER A 302 -6.21 -25.24 -10.23
C SER A 302 -5.26 -25.35 -9.04
N LYS A 303 -4.28 -24.45 -8.91
CA LYS A 303 -3.40 -24.34 -7.72
C LYS A 303 -4.10 -23.68 -6.54
N LYS A 304 -5.20 -22.96 -6.75
CA LYS A 304 -5.95 -22.25 -5.70
C LYS A 304 -7.37 -22.75 -5.52
N ILE A 305 -7.99 -23.24 -6.58
CA ILE A 305 -9.40 -23.62 -6.61
C ILE A 305 -9.55 -25.07 -7.04
N LYS A 306 -10.39 -25.82 -6.30
CA LYS A 306 -10.83 -27.16 -6.66
C LYS A 306 -12.25 -27.11 -7.20
N LEU A 307 -12.46 -27.69 -8.38
CA LEU A 307 -13.80 -27.96 -8.90
C LEU A 307 -14.39 -29.21 -8.21
N ILE A 308 -15.66 -29.12 -7.80
CA ILE A 308 -16.41 -30.21 -7.16
C ILE A 308 -17.48 -30.75 -8.09
N ASP A 309 -18.23 -29.88 -8.76
CA ASP A 309 -19.35 -30.23 -9.63
C ASP A 309 -19.52 -29.16 -10.71
N GLN A 310 -20.10 -29.52 -11.85
CA GLN A 310 -20.28 -28.62 -12.98
C GLN A 310 -21.42 -29.06 -13.88
N ALA A 311 -22.06 -28.11 -14.56
CA ALA A 311 -22.86 -28.39 -15.74
C ALA A 311 -22.99 -27.17 -16.65
N THR A 312 -23.59 -27.38 -17.82
CA THR A 312 -24.04 -26.34 -18.74
C THR A 312 -25.51 -26.60 -19.08
N PHE A 313 -26.32 -25.54 -19.12
CA PHE A 313 -27.72 -25.60 -19.55
C PHE A 313 -28.03 -24.44 -20.51
N TRP A 314 -29.08 -24.59 -21.31
CA TRP A 314 -29.52 -23.60 -22.28
C TRP A 314 -30.49 -22.60 -21.66
N LEU A 315 -30.40 -21.35 -22.08
CA LEU A 315 -31.39 -20.32 -21.77
C LEU A 315 -32.61 -20.50 -22.67
N SER A 316 -33.41 -21.52 -22.35
CA SER A 316 -34.62 -21.92 -23.08
C SER A 316 -35.61 -22.61 -22.13
N ASP A 317 -36.84 -22.85 -22.60
CA ASP A 317 -37.89 -23.51 -21.81
C ASP A 317 -37.47 -24.93 -21.34
N SER A 318 -36.66 -25.64 -22.13
CA SER A 318 -36.21 -26.99 -21.78
C SER A 318 -35.03 -27.00 -20.82
N CYS A 319 -34.11 -26.02 -20.90
CA CYS A 319 -32.80 -25.94 -20.23
C CYS A 319 -31.83 -27.10 -20.50
N GLU A 320 -32.29 -28.34 -20.60
CA GLU A 320 -31.48 -29.56 -20.69
C GLU A 320 -31.17 -29.95 -22.13
N LYS A 321 -32.02 -29.54 -23.08
CA LYS A 321 -31.84 -29.79 -24.51
C LYS A 321 -31.30 -28.56 -25.20
N VAL A 322 -30.44 -28.80 -26.19
CA VAL A 322 -29.96 -27.76 -27.09
C VAL A 322 -31.16 -27.14 -27.80
N GLY A 323 -31.35 -25.83 -27.64
CA GLY A 323 -32.48 -25.13 -28.23
C GLY A 323 -32.39 -23.62 -28.09
N PHE A 324 -33.16 -22.92 -28.92
CA PHE A 324 -33.41 -21.49 -28.79
C PHE A 324 -34.40 -21.25 -27.66
N GLY A 325 -34.26 -20.11 -26.98
CA GLY A 325 -35.23 -19.64 -25.99
C GLY A 325 -36.01 -18.45 -26.54
N TRP A 326 -37.34 -18.51 -26.46
CA TRP A 326 -38.24 -17.40 -26.79
C TRP A 326 -37.92 -16.75 -28.15
N ASP A 327 -37.64 -15.45 -28.20
CA ASP A 327 -37.31 -14.66 -29.38
C ASP A 327 -35.78 -14.52 -29.60
N ALA A 328 -34.96 -15.38 -29.00
CA ALA A 328 -33.50 -15.29 -29.12
C ALA A 328 -33.05 -15.55 -30.56
N ALA A 329 -32.12 -14.71 -31.04
CA ALA A 329 -31.49 -14.89 -32.35
C ALA A 329 -30.43 -16.00 -32.36
N CYS A 330 -29.85 -16.31 -31.19
CA CYS A 330 -28.86 -17.37 -31.03
C CYS A 330 -29.24 -18.30 -29.87
N ARG A 331 -28.76 -19.55 -29.92
CA ARG A 331 -28.78 -20.43 -28.75
C ARG A 331 -27.88 -19.83 -27.68
N ARG A 332 -28.34 -19.70 -26.45
CA ARG A 332 -27.56 -19.16 -25.33
C ARG A 332 -27.47 -20.16 -24.20
N VAL A 333 -26.36 -20.12 -23.46
CA VAL A 333 -26.07 -21.09 -22.39
C VAL A 333 -25.63 -20.40 -21.11
N VAL A 334 -25.77 -21.14 -20.01
CA VAL A 334 -25.14 -20.86 -18.73
C VAL A 334 -24.26 -22.05 -18.39
N THR A 335 -22.99 -21.81 -18.11
CA THR A 335 -22.09 -22.81 -17.50
C THR A 335 -21.90 -22.46 -16.04
N TRP A 336 -22.02 -23.44 -15.16
CA TRP A 336 -21.81 -23.24 -13.74
C TRP A 336 -20.91 -24.30 -13.14
N GLY A 337 -20.19 -23.91 -12.09
CA GLY A 337 -19.37 -24.81 -11.29
C GLY A 337 -19.57 -24.60 -9.79
N LYS A 338 -19.57 -25.70 -9.05
CA LYS A 338 -19.37 -25.73 -7.60
C LYS A 338 -17.89 -25.86 -7.33
N PHE A 339 -17.33 -24.91 -6.59
CA PHE A 339 -15.91 -24.83 -6.31
C PHE A 339 -15.63 -24.87 -4.81
N GLN A 340 -14.39 -25.21 -4.47
CA GLN A 340 -13.82 -25.05 -3.14
C GLN A 340 -12.48 -24.32 -3.24
N GLU A 341 -12.33 -23.22 -2.48
CA GLU A 341 -11.05 -22.53 -2.35
C GLU A 341 -10.11 -23.35 -1.46
N LEU A 342 -8.90 -23.63 -1.94
CA LEU A 342 -8.05 -24.67 -1.35
C LEU A 342 -7.50 -24.30 0.02
N LYS A 343 -7.34 -23.01 0.34
CA LYS A 343 -6.72 -22.54 1.59
C LYS A 343 -7.71 -22.54 2.75
N THR A 344 -8.90 -22.02 2.53
CA THR A 344 -9.98 -21.83 3.50
C THR A 344 -11.00 -22.96 3.48
N LYS A 345 -10.99 -23.80 2.44
CA LYS A 345 -11.97 -24.87 2.18
C LYS A 345 -13.41 -24.39 1.97
N LYS A 346 -13.62 -23.08 1.81
CA LYS A 346 -14.93 -22.48 1.54
C LYS A 346 -15.47 -22.97 0.21
N VAL A 347 -16.73 -23.37 0.21
CA VAL A 347 -17.46 -23.85 -0.97
C VAL A 347 -18.33 -22.72 -1.51
N PHE A 348 -18.34 -22.55 -2.82
CA PHE A 348 -19.09 -21.49 -3.50
C PHE A 348 -19.46 -21.91 -4.92
N PHE A 349 -20.36 -21.18 -5.54
CA PHE A 349 -20.82 -21.43 -6.90
C PHE A 349 -20.48 -20.26 -7.81
N VAL A 350 -20.19 -20.56 -9.07
CA VAL A 350 -19.98 -19.56 -10.11
C VAL A 350 -20.82 -19.92 -11.32
N PHE A 351 -21.55 -18.94 -11.85
CA PHE A 351 -22.33 -19.05 -13.07
C PHE A 351 -21.77 -18.06 -14.09
N ASN A 352 -21.52 -18.52 -15.31
CA ASN A 352 -21.09 -17.69 -16.43
C ASN A 352 -22.10 -17.81 -17.59
N THR A 353 -22.43 -16.70 -18.23
CA THR A 353 -23.41 -16.68 -19.32
C THR A 353 -23.13 -15.61 -20.36
N HIS A 354 -23.84 -15.69 -21.48
CA HIS A 354 -23.89 -14.66 -22.52
C HIS A 354 -25.35 -14.56 -22.98
N PHE A 355 -26.02 -13.44 -22.69
CA PHE A 355 -27.42 -13.21 -23.06
C PHE A 355 -27.57 -12.84 -24.53
N ASP A 356 -28.79 -12.96 -25.05
CA ASP A 356 -29.04 -12.65 -26.45
C ASP A 356 -29.06 -11.14 -26.74
N HIS A 357 -28.33 -10.74 -27.79
CA HIS A 357 -28.26 -9.36 -28.26
C HIS A 357 -29.57 -8.81 -28.88
N LEU A 358 -30.42 -9.66 -29.47
CA LEU A 358 -31.62 -9.21 -30.21
C LEU A 358 -32.93 -9.48 -29.44
N GLY A 359 -33.10 -10.68 -28.89
CA GLY A 359 -34.33 -11.14 -28.26
C GLY A 359 -34.62 -10.44 -26.94
N LYS A 360 -35.60 -9.54 -26.92
CA LYS A 360 -36.01 -8.80 -25.71
C LYS A 360 -36.71 -9.71 -24.72
N VAL A 361 -37.60 -10.59 -25.21
CA VAL A 361 -38.29 -11.56 -24.36
C VAL A 361 -37.28 -12.57 -23.81
N ALA A 362 -36.32 -12.99 -24.63
CA ALA A 362 -35.28 -13.92 -24.26
C ALA A 362 -34.41 -13.38 -23.12
N ARG A 363 -33.95 -12.13 -23.17
CA ARG A 363 -33.19 -11.53 -22.06
C ARG A 363 -34.01 -11.43 -20.77
N ARG A 364 -35.28 -11.03 -20.86
CA ARG A 364 -36.21 -10.97 -19.71
C ARG A 364 -36.37 -12.33 -19.06
N GLU A 365 -36.73 -13.35 -19.84
CA GLU A 365 -36.99 -14.68 -19.31
C GLU A 365 -35.70 -15.39 -18.87
N SER A 366 -34.57 -15.10 -19.52
CA SER A 366 -33.25 -15.55 -19.09
C SER A 366 -32.87 -14.99 -17.71
N SER A 367 -33.19 -13.72 -17.42
CA SER A 367 -32.97 -13.13 -16.09
C SER A 367 -33.74 -13.90 -15.01
N LYS A 368 -35.03 -14.17 -15.24
CA LYS A 368 -35.87 -14.95 -14.32
C LYS A 368 -35.36 -16.39 -14.16
N LEU A 369 -35.01 -17.04 -15.28
CA LEU A 369 -34.49 -18.40 -15.30
C LEU A 369 -33.16 -18.53 -14.54
N VAL A 370 -32.24 -17.59 -14.74
CA VAL A 370 -30.94 -17.56 -14.05
C VAL A 370 -31.13 -17.42 -12.54
N LEU A 371 -31.99 -16.50 -12.06
CA LEU A 371 -32.27 -16.38 -10.63
C LEU A 371 -32.87 -17.67 -10.05
N LYS A 372 -33.81 -18.28 -10.77
CA LYS A 372 -34.40 -19.58 -10.39
C LYS A 372 -33.31 -20.67 -10.28
N LYS A 373 -32.43 -20.78 -11.28
CA LYS A 373 -31.36 -21.78 -11.31
C LYS A 373 -30.30 -21.55 -10.24
N ILE A 374 -29.93 -20.30 -9.97
CA ILE A 374 -29.06 -19.94 -8.84
C ILE A 374 -29.67 -20.42 -7.52
N GLN A 375 -30.97 -20.20 -7.31
CA GLN A 375 -31.64 -20.65 -6.09
C GLN A 375 -31.72 -22.19 -5.99
N GLU A 376 -32.03 -22.88 -7.09
CA GLU A 376 -32.11 -24.35 -7.13
C GLU A 376 -30.75 -25.02 -6.87
N ILE A 377 -29.70 -24.52 -7.52
CA ILE A 377 -28.37 -25.14 -7.56
C ILE A 377 -27.48 -24.63 -6.42
N GLY A 378 -27.34 -23.30 -6.31
CA GLY A 378 -26.48 -22.64 -5.33
C GLY A 378 -27.10 -22.60 -3.93
N LYS A 379 -28.43 -22.63 -3.82
CA LYS A 379 -29.17 -22.56 -2.54
C LYS A 379 -28.67 -21.39 -1.69
N ASN A 380 -28.17 -21.67 -0.49
CA ASN A 380 -27.66 -20.68 0.45
C ASN A 380 -26.13 -20.52 0.39
N PHE A 381 -25.44 -21.20 -0.55
CA PHE A 381 -24.00 -21.04 -0.69
C PHE A 381 -23.65 -19.69 -1.34
N PRO A 382 -22.46 -19.13 -1.03
CA PRO A 382 -21.94 -17.96 -1.72
C PRO A 382 -21.94 -18.20 -3.22
N THR A 383 -22.52 -17.29 -3.98
CA THR A 383 -22.69 -17.43 -5.42
C THR A 383 -22.21 -16.19 -6.15
N ILE A 384 -21.49 -16.40 -7.24
CA ILE A 384 -21.07 -15.38 -8.20
C ILE A 384 -21.78 -15.68 -9.52
N LEU A 385 -22.44 -14.68 -10.08
CA LEU A 385 -22.97 -14.71 -11.44
C LEU A 385 -22.20 -13.69 -12.26
N MET A 386 -21.68 -14.06 -13.41
CA MET A 386 -20.95 -13.15 -14.27
C MET A 386 -21.22 -13.43 -15.74
N GLY A 387 -20.91 -12.48 -16.61
CA GLY A 387 -21.13 -12.65 -18.04
C GLY A 387 -21.35 -11.35 -18.80
N ASP A 388 -21.58 -11.52 -20.09
CA ASP A 388 -22.10 -10.50 -20.99
C ASP A 388 -23.63 -10.60 -21.03
N PHE A 389 -24.32 -9.58 -20.55
CA PHE A 389 -25.78 -9.58 -20.44
C PHE A 389 -26.47 -8.89 -21.62
N ASN A 390 -25.72 -8.28 -22.54
CA ASN A 390 -26.27 -7.48 -23.65
C ASN A 390 -27.38 -6.51 -23.19
N ALA A 391 -27.24 -5.95 -21.98
CA ALA A 391 -28.22 -5.08 -21.37
C ALA A 391 -27.53 -4.10 -20.41
N THR A 392 -27.89 -2.83 -20.53
CA THR A 392 -27.43 -1.74 -19.66
C THR A 392 -28.15 -1.76 -18.31
N PRO A 393 -27.65 -1.05 -17.28
CA PRO A 393 -28.22 -1.11 -15.93
C PRO A 393 -29.69 -0.73 -15.87
N ASP A 394 -30.14 0.20 -16.71
CA ASP A 394 -31.52 0.71 -16.73
C ASP A 394 -32.48 -0.18 -17.53
N GLU A 395 -31.95 -1.16 -18.27
CA GLU A 395 -32.78 -2.09 -19.04
C GLU A 395 -33.39 -3.18 -18.15
N GLU A 396 -34.59 -3.61 -18.54
CA GLU A 396 -35.41 -4.59 -17.81
C GLU A 396 -34.66 -5.86 -17.36
N PRO A 397 -33.81 -6.51 -18.17
CA PRO A 397 -33.10 -7.73 -17.75
C PRO A 397 -32.27 -7.51 -16.49
N ILE A 398 -31.53 -6.40 -16.40
CA ILE A 398 -30.67 -6.10 -15.25
C ILE A 398 -31.51 -5.70 -14.05
N GLN A 399 -32.53 -4.87 -14.26
CA GLN A 399 -33.47 -4.47 -13.19
C GLN A 399 -34.15 -5.69 -12.54
N LEU A 400 -34.50 -6.71 -13.32
CA LEU A 400 -35.05 -7.97 -12.79
C LEU A 400 -34.05 -8.76 -11.94
N LEU A 401 -32.76 -8.75 -12.31
CA LEU A 401 -31.71 -9.47 -11.57
C LEU A 401 -31.45 -8.86 -10.18
N VAL A 402 -31.54 -7.53 -10.08
CA VAL A 402 -31.17 -6.77 -8.87
C VAL A 402 -32.38 -6.25 -8.07
N ASP A 403 -33.61 -6.52 -8.49
CA ASP A 403 -34.83 -6.03 -7.85
C ASP A 403 -34.87 -6.34 -6.36
N SER A 404 -34.82 -5.29 -5.54
CA SER A 404 -34.82 -5.36 -4.08
C SER A 404 -36.05 -6.07 -3.48
N ASN A 405 -37.17 -6.13 -4.20
CA ASN A 405 -38.38 -6.84 -3.79
C ASN A 405 -38.29 -8.35 -4.02
N ASN A 406 -37.34 -8.80 -4.85
CA ASN A 406 -37.10 -10.20 -5.08
C ASN A 406 -36.09 -10.75 -4.05
N PRO A 407 -36.48 -11.68 -3.16
CA PRO A 407 -35.54 -12.30 -2.21
C PRO A 407 -34.47 -13.15 -2.91
N ASN A 408 -34.76 -13.61 -4.13
CA ASN A 408 -33.83 -14.39 -4.94
C ASN A 408 -32.87 -13.51 -5.75
N ARG A 409 -32.95 -12.18 -5.68
CA ARG A 409 -32.04 -11.27 -6.40
C ARG A 409 -30.57 -11.57 -6.19
N VAL A 410 -29.76 -11.09 -7.13
CA VAL A 410 -28.33 -10.93 -6.98
C VAL A 410 -27.99 -9.45 -6.74
N ILE A 411 -26.79 -9.15 -6.28
CA ILE A 411 -26.33 -7.79 -6.00
C ILE A 411 -25.15 -7.49 -6.93
N ASP A 412 -25.19 -6.35 -7.60
CA ASP A 412 -24.09 -5.88 -8.45
C ASP A 412 -22.84 -5.60 -7.62
N ALA A 413 -21.73 -6.27 -7.97
CA ALA A 413 -20.45 -6.13 -7.28
C ALA A 413 -19.90 -4.70 -7.38
N GLU A 414 -20.17 -3.98 -8.47
CA GLU A 414 -19.79 -2.57 -8.61
C GLU A 414 -20.38 -1.74 -7.46
N LYS A 415 -21.69 -1.89 -7.20
CA LYS A 415 -22.44 -1.06 -6.25
C LYS A 415 -22.05 -1.30 -4.79
N ILE A 416 -21.47 -2.45 -4.48
CA ILE A 416 -21.08 -2.83 -3.11
C ILE A 416 -19.56 -2.95 -2.90
N SER A 417 -18.76 -2.59 -3.91
CA SER A 417 -17.31 -2.60 -3.81
C SER A 417 -16.83 -1.63 -2.74
N GLN A 418 -16.02 -2.11 -1.79
CA GLN A 418 -15.51 -1.28 -0.69
C GLN A 418 -14.57 -0.16 -1.16
N ASN A 419 -13.82 -0.39 -2.23
CA ASN A 419 -12.91 0.58 -2.81
C ASN A 419 -13.54 1.36 -3.99
N GLY A 420 -14.85 1.24 -4.19
CA GLY A 420 -15.53 1.76 -5.36
C GLY A 420 -15.14 1.03 -6.64
N HIS A 421 -15.39 1.68 -7.78
CA HIS A 421 -15.08 1.19 -9.11
C HIS A 421 -13.82 1.84 -9.67
N TYR A 422 -12.96 1.07 -10.34
CA TYR A 422 -11.78 1.56 -11.06
C TYR A 422 -11.85 1.22 -12.55
N GLY A 423 -11.46 2.18 -13.40
CA GLY A 423 -11.41 2.01 -14.86
C GLY A 423 -12.61 2.65 -15.58
N PRO A 424 -12.76 2.35 -16.88
CA PRO A 424 -13.91 2.80 -17.66
C PRO A 424 -15.23 2.27 -17.10
N TYR A 425 -16.27 3.10 -17.16
CA TYR A 425 -17.60 2.66 -16.70
C TYR A 425 -18.21 1.67 -17.68
N SER A 426 -18.10 1.93 -18.98
CA SER A 426 -18.61 1.03 -20.01
C SER A 426 -17.65 -0.14 -20.21
N SER A 427 -18.19 -1.33 -20.41
CA SER A 427 -17.40 -2.54 -20.64
C SER A 427 -17.21 -2.84 -22.13
N PHE A 428 -17.95 -2.20 -23.03
CA PHE A 428 -17.77 -2.37 -24.47
C PHE A 428 -16.94 -1.24 -25.11
N ASN A 429 -16.01 -1.61 -25.98
CA ASN A 429 -15.10 -0.69 -26.67
C ASN A 429 -15.17 -0.81 -28.20
N GLY A 430 -15.62 -1.95 -28.76
CA GLY A 430 -15.76 -2.12 -30.21
C GLY A 430 -14.45 -2.01 -30.98
N PHE A 431 -13.33 -2.42 -30.36
CA PHE A 431 -11.94 -2.21 -30.80
C PHE A 431 -11.55 -0.74 -30.97
N LYS A 432 -12.18 0.16 -30.20
CA LYS A 432 -11.91 1.61 -30.17
C LYS A 432 -11.86 2.08 -28.73
N ALA A 433 -11.75 3.39 -28.52
CA ALA A 433 -11.95 3.97 -27.19
C ALA A 433 -13.33 3.63 -26.62
N GLU A 434 -13.48 3.75 -25.30
CA GLU A 434 -14.72 3.49 -24.55
C GLU A 434 -15.96 4.05 -25.26
N GLN A 435 -16.97 3.21 -25.43
CA GLN A 435 -18.27 3.62 -25.98
C GLN A 435 -19.22 3.94 -24.83
N LYS A 436 -19.75 5.17 -24.79
CA LYS A 436 -20.71 5.59 -23.76
C LYS A 436 -21.93 4.68 -23.72
N ASP A 437 -22.47 4.49 -22.52
CA ASP A 437 -23.72 3.77 -22.26
C ASP A 437 -23.70 2.30 -22.71
N ARG A 438 -22.52 1.66 -22.60
CA ARG A 438 -22.33 0.24 -22.95
C ARG A 438 -21.72 -0.55 -21.80
N HIS A 439 -22.23 -0.34 -20.59
CA HIS A 439 -21.97 -1.19 -19.44
C HIS A 439 -22.87 -2.43 -19.54
N ILE A 440 -22.35 -3.51 -20.11
CA ILE A 440 -23.13 -4.72 -20.44
C ILE A 440 -22.53 -6.01 -19.86
N ASP A 441 -21.33 -5.94 -19.31
CA ASP A 441 -20.64 -7.05 -18.65
C ASP A 441 -20.64 -6.85 -17.14
N TYR A 442 -21.05 -7.87 -16.40
CA TYR A 442 -21.30 -7.72 -14.96
C TYR A 442 -20.67 -8.85 -14.16
N ILE A 443 -20.36 -8.53 -12.90
CA ILE A 443 -20.18 -9.51 -11.83
C ILE A 443 -21.22 -9.20 -10.76
N PHE A 444 -22.10 -10.15 -10.52
CA PHE A 444 -23.08 -10.13 -9.45
C PHE A 444 -22.72 -11.14 -8.35
N VAL A 445 -23.13 -10.86 -7.12
CA VAL A 445 -22.94 -11.73 -5.96
C VAL A 445 -24.24 -12.02 -5.23
N LYS A 446 -24.30 -13.16 -4.55
CA LYS A 446 -25.41 -13.58 -3.69
C LYS A 446 -24.89 -14.34 -2.47
N ASN A 447 -25.62 -14.24 -1.36
CA ASN A 447 -25.39 -15.00 -0.12
C ASN A 447 -24.06 -14.67 0.60
N GLY A 448 -23.74 -13.38 0.72
CA GLY A 448 -22.68 -12.90 1.62
C GLY A 448 -21.26 -12.63 1.09
N PRO A 449 -20.87 -12.87 -0.18
CA PRO A 449 -19.57 -12.42 -0.68
C PRO A 449 -19.32 -10.94 -0.41
N LYS A 450 -18.15 -10.64 0.15
CA LYS A 450 -17.71 -9.27 0.40
C LYS A 450 -16.80 -8.81 -0.74
N VAL A 451 -17.25 -7.81 -1.49
CA VAL A 451 -16.52 -7.27 -2.66
C VAL A 451 -15.54 -6.19 -2.20
N LEU A 452 -14.25 -6.47 -2.27
CA LEU A 452 -13.21 -5.52 -1.86
C LEU A 452 -12.92 -4.50 -2.97
N GLN A 453 -12.89 -4.95 -4.22
CA GLN A 453 -12.57 -4.15 -5.39
C GLN A 453 -13.42 -4.59 -6.56
N HIS A 454 -13.83 -3.64 -7.40
CA HIS A 454 -14.47 -3.84 -8.69
C HIS A 454 -13.74 -2.99 -9.73
N SER A 455 -13.42 -3.54 -10.90
CA SER A 455 -12.69 -2.81 -11.94
C SER A 455 -12.97 -3.27 -13.36
N THR A 456 -12.89 -2.34 -14.31
CA THR A 456 -12.89 -2.58 -15.76
C THR A 456 -11.50 -2.25 -16.31
N HIS A 457 -10.91 -3.14 -17.11
CA HIS A 457 -9.51 -2.99 -17.54
C HIS A 457 -9.39 -2.61 -19.02
N SER A 458 -8.63 -1.55 -19.30
CA SER A 458 -8.58 -0.89 -20.61
C SER A 458 -7.18 -0.84 -21.20
N GLU A 459 -6.34 -1.82 -20.88
CA GLU A 459 -4.98 -1.91 -21.41
C GLU A 459 -4.98 -2.16 -22.92
N THR A 460 -3.97 -1.60 -23.59
CA THR A 460 -3.77 -1.73 -25.04
C THR A 460 -2.35 -2.15 -25.37
N TRP A 461 -2.18 -2.85 -26.49
CA TRP A 461 -0.89 -3.16 -27.10
C TRP A 461 -0.80 -2.45 -28.44
N ASN A 462 0.06 -1.42 -28.54
CA ASN A 462 0.17 -0.57 -29.73
C ASN A 462 -1.19 0.03 -30.17
N ASN A 463 -1.98 0.53 -29.21
CA ASN A 463 -3.35 1.05 -29.41
C ASN A 463 -4.39 0.02 -29.88
N LEU A 464 -4.07 -1.28 -29.81
CA LEU A 464 -5.03 -2.35 -30.05
C LEU A 464 -5.49 -2.94 -28.73
N TYR A 465 -6.79 -3.20 -28.64
CA TYR A 465 -7.37 -3.86 -27.48
C TYR A 465 -7.33 -5.38 -27.64
N PRO A 466 -7.15 -6.13 -26.54
CA PRO A 466 -7.16 -7.59 -26.58
C PRO A 466 -8.55 -8.16 -26.91
N SER A 467 -9.62 -7.37 -26.77
CA SER A 467 -10.99 -7.71 -27.19
C SER A 467 -11.78 -6.42 -27.43
N ASP A 468 -12.93 -6.53 -28.10
CA ASP A 468 -13.89 -5.43 -28.23
C ASP A 468 -14.68 -5.17 -26.95
N HIS A 469 -14.46 -5.97 -25.91
CA HIS A 469 -14.86 -5.72 -24.53
C HIS A 469 -13.64 -5.48 -23.63
N PHE A 470 -13.80 -4.60 -22.66
CA PHE A 470 -12.95 -4.50 -21.49
C PHE A 470 -13.35 -5.58 -20.47
N PRO A 471 -12.40 -6.40 -19.98
CA PRO A 471 -12.71 -7.35 -18.93
C PRO A 471 -13.11 -6.65 -17.63
N VAL A 472 -14.15 -7.17 -17.00
CA VAL A 472 -14.62 -6.72 -15.68
C VAL A 472 -14.15 -7.71 -14.64
N SER A 473 -13.61 -7.22 -13.51
CA SER A 473 -13.08 -8.08 -12.46
C SER A 473 -13.47 -7.61 -11.06
N SER A 474 -13.56 -8.58 -10.14
CA SER A 474 -13.82 -8.31 -8.72
C SER A 474 -12.89 -9.11 -7.83
N LEU A 475 -12.34 -8.45 -6.80
CA LEU A 475 -11.61 -9.11 -5.73
C LEU A 475 -12.56 -9.36 -4.57
N ILE A 476 -12.85 -10.62 -4.29
CA ILE A 476 -13.96 -11.01 -3.41
C ILE A 476 -13.45 -11.87 -2.27
N VAL A 477 -13.96 -11.60 -1.07
CA VAL A 477 -13.83 -12.47 0.10
C VAL A 477 -15.10 -13.31 0.21
N LEU A 478 -14.93 -14.62 0.12
CA LEU A 478 -16.02 -15.57 0.35
C LEU A 478 -16.32 -15.63 1.86
N PRO A 479 -17.59 -15.63 2.30
CA PRO A 479 -17.96 -15.60 3.72
C PRO A 479 -17.61 -16.90 4.44
#